data_AF-R7JCR1-F1
#
_entry.id   AF-R7JCR1-F1
#
_cell.length_a   1.000
_cell.length_b   1.000
_cell.length_c   1.000
_cell.angle_alpha   90.00
_cell.angle_beta   90.00
_cell.angle_gamma   90.00
#
_symmetry.space_group_name_H-M   'P 1'
#
loop_
_entity.id
_entity.type
_entity.pdbx_description
1 polymer ?
#
loop_
_entity_poly.entity_id
_entity_poly.type
_entity_poly.pdbx_seq_one_letter_code
_entity_poly.pdbx_strand_id
1 'polypeptide(L)'
;MIYALLGIAAAFCAYIQWGDEIPIPHIDKDMTKKEAKYVHKVNKKEEKEKFKRAKFERKPSGYMTVEEYELLSVPKDRMTEQIDIPKTPTPADMIYVPKPAYKIVRYNNPPGSPEITITKTFYEKRQQNAQGIVSPDFTKLVYPAVYYYPNSGSTACDLFVINLEEAKSNMDKILTANTIHKLSDPILSTDKTNDNYYTFRTLTPVDFSADGTKLLVKEKIGNTKDGIWQTTPIVYDFTTGVSYKLIEVRDAVAYYWKENKGLDLEDKRWDIYPLGFAADNPDWVIVNAVAYTGSTPVNLGTWTVSSKGEQSRLVTFTNSEVQISMNGYKLVKYGVVSPSITEKEEQQLKRIEKEKAKQKKKEDKAEVKALEQSYKAKIKEMNSEFKEAQKDYNLRRRIQGSTSGDEILIKYKEIKAEQEVKKQKQLEKQKAKELKRLEKQRRKEAKQNKQTD
;
A
#
# COMPACT_ATOMS: atom_id res chain seq x y z
N MET A 1 -36.65 58.42 15.11
CA MET A 1 -36.28 57.48 16.20
C MET A 1 -37.34 57.38 17.31
N ILE A 2 -38.51 58.02 17.19
CA ILE A 2 -39.60 57.96 18.19
C ILE A 2 -40.67 56.91 17.80
N TYR A 3 -40.91 56.71 16.50
CA TYR A 3 -41.91 55.74 16.00
C TYR A 3 -41.50 54.26 16.15
N ALA A 4 -40.20 53.94 16.19
CA ALA A 4 -39.72 52.58 16.42
C ALA A 4 -39.85 52.14 17.89
N LEU A 5 -39.75 53.09 18.82
CA LEU A 5 -39.96 52.83 20.27
C LEU A 5 -41.44 52.67 20.62
N LEU A 6 -42.34 53.40 19.93
CA LEU A 6 -43.79 53.21 20.06
C LEU A 6 -44.27 51.86 19.53
N GLY A 7 -43.66 51.33 18.46
CA GLY A 7 -43.97 49.99 17.94
C GLY A 7 -43.57 48.85 18.90
N ILE A 8 -42.44 49.00 19.60
CA ILE A 8 -41.97 48.02 20.60
C ILE A 8 -42.82 48.11 21.88
N ALA A 9 -43.24 49.31 22.29
CA ALA A 9 -44.12 49.50 23.44
C ALA A 9 -45.54 48.94 23.18
N ALA A 10 -46.09 49.13 21.97
CA ALA A 10 -47.40 48.56 21.60
C ALA A 10 -47.37 47.02 21.53
N ALA A 11 -46.27 46.43 21.07
CA ALA A 11 -46.09 44.97 21.06
C ALA A 11 -45.93 44.38 22.47
N PHE A 12 -45.28 45.10 23.39
CA PHE A 12 -45.19 44.69 24.80
C PHE A 12 -46.53 44.82 25.55
N CYS A 13 -47.32 45.86 25.27
CA CYS A 13 -48.66 46.00 25.87
C CYS A 13 -49.66 44.96 25.33
N ALA A 14 -49.57 44.59 24.04
CA ALA A 14 -50.40 43.53 23.46
C ALA A 14 -50.06 42.13 24.03
N TYR A 15 -48.81 41.89 24.42
CA TYR A 15 -48.40 40.65 25.08
C TYR A 15 -48.90 40.54 26.54
N ILE A 16 -49.25 41.67 27.17
CA ILE A 16 -49.74 41.71 28.57
C ILE A 16 -51.27 41.64 28.63
N GLN A 17 -51.99 42.05 27.57
CA GLN A 17 -53.46 42.02 27.53
C GLN A 17 -54.08 40.71 27.04
N TRP A 18 -53.30 39.80 26.43
CA TRP A 18 -53.71 38.41 26.24
C TRP A 18 -53.28 37.61 27.46
N GLY A 19 -54.20 37.55 28.44
CA GLY A 19 -54.07 36.69 29.60
C GLY A 19 -54.09 35.22 29.20
N ASP A 20 -52.93 34.70 28.82
CA ASP A 20 -52.62 33.31 29.12
C ASP A 20 -52.05 33.30 30.54
N GLU A 21 -52.82 32.68 31.44
CA GLU A 21 -52.35 32.26 32.76
C GLU A 21 -50.90 31.80 32.64
N ILE A 22 -49.98 32.51 33.30
CA ILE A 22 -48.65 31.97 33.57
C ILE A 22 -48.93 30.60 34.18
N PRO A 23 -48.53 29.47 33.56
CA PRO A 23 -48.76 28.18 34.18
C PRO A 23 -47.87 28.18 35.41
N ILE A 24 -48.46 28.50 36.56
CA ILE A 24 -47.88 28.28 37.88
C ILE A 24 -47.37 26.84 37.78
N PRO A 25 -46.06 26.60 37.92
CA PRO A 25 -45.54 25.26 37.74
C PRO A 25 -46.33 24.41 38.71
N HIS A 26 -47.11 23.47 38.18
CA HIS A 26 -47.81 22.52 39.02
C HIS A 26 -46.69 21.73 39.69
N ILE A 27 -46.32 22.15 40.90
CA ILE A 27 -45.35 21.48 41.73
C ILE A 27 -46.07 20.18 42.10
N ASP A 28 -45.91 19.17 41.25
CA ASP A 28 -46.20 17.77 41.59
C ASP A 28 -45.54 17.59 42.97
N LYS A 29 -46.35 17.42 44.03
CA LYS A 29 -45.88 17.23 45.42
C LYS A 29 -45.13 15.89 45.61
N ASP A 30 -44.84 15.20 44.51
CA ASP A 30 -44.40 13.81 44.43
C ASP A 30 -42.96 13.79 43.91
N MET A 31 -42.00 13.80 44.84
CA MET A 31 -40.56 13.93 44.55
C MET A 31 -40.06 12.84 43.60
N THR A 32 -40.56 11.62 43.73
CA THR A 32 -40.19 10.46 42.92
C THR A 32 -40.57 10.64 41.44
N LYS A 33 -41.68 11.32 41.14
CA LYS A 33 -42.04 11.67 39.74
C LYS A 33 -41.11 12.73 39.15
N LYS A 34 -40.65 13.69 39.96
CA LYS A 34 -39.71 14.72 39.52
C LYS A 34 -38.34 14.12 39.24
N GLU A 35 -37.86 13.23 40.11
CA GLU A 35 -36.61 12.48 39.93
C GLU A 35 -36.66 11.62 38.66
N ALA A 36 -37.73 10.84 38.45
CA ALA A 36 -37.88 10.05 37.23
C ALA A 36 -37.91 10.91 35.95
N LYS A 37 -38.61 12.06 35.97
CA LYS A 37 -38.61 13.03 34.86
C LYS A 37 -37.21 13.61 34.61
N TYR A 38 -36.45 13.87 35.67
CA TYR A 38 -35.08 14.38 35.60
C TYR A 38 -34.13 13.33 34.99
N VAL A 39 -34.12 12.10 35.52
CA VAL A 39 -33.30 10.99 35.01
C VAL A 39 -33.59 10.72 33.53
N HIS A 40 -34.86 10.71 33.12
CA HIS A 40 -35.22 10.56 31.70
C HIS A 40 -34.67 11.69 30.82
N LYS A 41 -34.65 12.93 31.34
CA LYS A 41 -34.10 14.09 30.61
C LYS A 41 -32.57 14.01 30.51
N VAL A 42 -31.89 13.51 31.54
CA VAL A 42 -30.44 13.26 31.54
C VAL A 42 -30.09 12.16 30.53
N ASN A 43 -30.76 11.01 30.57
CA ASN A 43 -30.52 9.90 29.64
C ASN A 43 -30.74 10.31 28.17
N LYS A 44 -31.76 11.13 27.89
CA LYS A 44 -31.95 11.72 26.55
C LYS A 44 -30.81 12.65 26.12
N LYS A 45 -30.25 13.41 27.06
CA LYS A 45 -29.13 14.32 26.80
C LYS A 45 -27.86 13.52 26.51
N GLU A 46 -27.58 12.49 27.29
CA GLU A 46 -26.46 11.57 27.06
C GLU A 46 -26.57 10.87 25.70
N GLU A 47 -27.74 10.36 25.34
CA GLU A 47 -27.92 9.70 24.04
C GLU A 47 -27.78 10.67 22.86
N LYS A 48 -28.19 11.93 23.05
CA LYS A 48 -27.96 13.01 22.08
C LYS A 48 -26.47 13.34 21.94
N GLU A 49 -25.71 13.29 23.03
CA GLU A 49 -24.26 13.50 23.03
C GLU A 49 -23.53 12.32 22.37
N LYS A 50 -23.92 11.07 22.65
CA LYS A 50 -23.40 9.87 21.97
C LYS A 50 -23.62 9.94 20.45
N PHE A 51 -24.82 10.33 20.01
CA PHE A 51 -25.10 10.54 18.58
C PHE A 51 -24.23 11.65 17.97
N LYS A 52 -24.06 12.79 18.66
CA LYS A 52 -23.21 13.88 18.19
C LYS A 52 -21.74 13.46 18.08
N ARG A 53 -21.25 12.71 19.05
CA ARG A 53 -19.89 12.18 19.09
C ARG A 53 -19.64 11.20 17.95
N ALA A 54 -20.52 10.21 17.77
CA ALA A 54 -20.45 9.27 16.65
C ALA A 54 -20.54 9.98 15.27
N LYS A 55 -21.31 11.06 15.16
CA LYS A 55 -21.39 11.88 13.94
C LYS A 55 -20.10 12.68 13.69
N PHE A 56 -19.39 13.09 14.74
CA PHE A 56 -18.15 13.85 14.67
C PHE A 56 -16.95 12.95 14.33
N GLU A 57 -16.82 11.82 15.02
CA GLU A 57 -15.73 10.84 14.85
C GLU A 57 -15.71 10.17 13.46
N ARG A 58 -16.82 10.24 12.71
CA ARG A 58 -16.89 9.75 11.32
C ARG A 58 -15.95 10.43 10.34
N LYS A 59 -15.51 11.65 10.63
CA LYS A 59 -14.48 12.31 9.85
C LYS A 59 -13.26 12.42 10.74
N PRO A 60 -12.09 11.91 10.32
CA PRO A 60 -10.88 12.07 11.11
C PRO A 60 -10.68 13.57 11.32
N SER A 61 -10.81 14.01 12.57
CA SER A 61 -10.26 15.30 12.95
C SER A 61 -8.76 15.19 12.72
N GLY A 62 -8.11 16.18 12.11
CA GLY A 62 -6.65 16.17 11.94
C GLY A 62 -5.85 16.10 13.26
N TYR A 63 -6.53 15.98 14.40
CA TYR A 63 -5.99 15.65 15.70
C TYR A 63 -6.19 14.15 15.94
N MET A 64 -5.07 13.45 16.10
CA MET A 64 -5.00 12.02 16.36
C MET A 64 -4.81 11.78 17.85
N THR A 65 -5.50 10.78 18.40
CA THR A 65 -5.30 10.36 19.79
C THR A 65 -4.00 9.59 19.96
N VAL A 66 -3.49 9.48 21.20
CA VAL A 66 -2.27 8.70 21.50
C VAL A 66 -2.45 7.24 21.10
N GLU A 67 -3.62 6.65 21.34
CA GLU A 67 -3.95 5.27 20.96
C GLU A 67 -3.93 5.05 19.44
N GLU A 68 -4.47 6.01 18.66
CA GLU A 68 -4.38 5.96 17.20
C GLU A 68 -2.94 6.10 16.69
N TYR A 69 -2.12 6.95 17.34
CA TYR A 69 -0.69 7.06 17.05
C TYR A 69 0.05 5.75 17.32
N GLU A 70 -0.22 5.11 18.46
CA GLU A 70 0.37 3.83 18.84
C GLU A 70 0.00 2.74 17.84
N LEU A 71 -1.27 2.66 17.43
CA LEU A 71 -1.72 1.72 16.40
C LEU A 71 -1.06 1.95 15.03
N LEU A 72 -0.86 3.21 14.62
CA LEU A 72 -0.18 3.54 13.36
C LEU A 72 1.33 3.36 13.42
N SER A 73 1.94 3.48 14.60
CA SER A 73 3.38 3.34 14.82
C SER A 73 3.83 1.89 15.09
N VAL A 74 2.89 0.94 15.23
CA VAL A 74 3.22 -0.49 15.24
C VAL A 74 4.02 -0.81 13.96
N PRO A 75 5.19 -1.48 14.07
CA PRO A 75 6.00 -1.86 12.92
C PRO A 75 5.16 -2.69 11.93
N LYS A 76 4.89 -2.14 10.76
CA LYS A 76 4.21 -2.85 9.68
C LYS A 76 5.20 -3.72 8.93
N ASP A 77 4.74 -4.89 8.47
CA ASP A 77 5.53 -5.74 7.61
C ASP A 77 5.73 -5.09 6.23
N ARG A 78 6.98 -4.79 5.91
CA ARG A 78 7.42 -4.13 4.66
C ARG A 78 6.98 -4.87 3.39
N MET A 79 6.73 -6.18 3.50
CA MET A 79 6.27 -7.01 2.37
C MET A 79 4.77 -6.87 2.11
N THR A 80 3.99 -6.38 3.08
CA THR A 80 2.52 -6.22 2.98
C THR A 80 2.07 -4.79 2.79
N GLU A 81 2.96 -3.82 3.03
CA GLU A 81 2.63 -2.40 2.96
C GLU A 81 2.45 -1.96 1.50
N GLN A 82 1.19 -1.80 1.07
CA GLN A 82 0.89 -1.20 -0.21
C GLN A 82 1.20 0.29 -0.15
N ILE A 83 2.34 0.68 -0.71
CA ILE A 83 2.66 2.08 -0.89
C ILE A 83 1.86 2.57 -2.08
N ASP A 84 0.80 3.32 -1.81
CA ASP A 84 0.17 4.15 -2.82
C ASP A 84 1.20 5.15 -3.32
N ILE A 85 1.80 4.87 -4.48
CA ILE A 85 2.62 5.84 -5.20
C ILE A 85 1.75 7.10 -5.29
N PRO A 86 2.15 8.23 -4.70
CA PRO A 86 1.34 9.44 -4.74
C PRO A 86 1.17 9.84 -6.19
N LYS A 87 0.04 9.44 -6.77
CA LYS A 87 -0.38 9.88 -8.10
C LYS A 87 -0.67 11.35 -7.89
N THR A 88 0.22 12.22 -8.37
CA THR A 88 -0.08 13.64 -8.45
C THR A 88 -1.43 13.76 -9.17
N PRO A 89 -2.49 14.21 -8.49
CA PRO A 89 -3.80 14.33 -9.12
C PRO A 89 -3.62 15.30 -10.26
N THR A 90 -3.70 14.80 -11.49
CA THR A 90 -3.55 15.63 -12.68
C THR A 90 -4.84 16.44 -12.77
N PRO A 91 -4.79 17.77 -12.57
CA PRO A 91 -5.99 18.60 -12.63
C PRO A 91 -6.64 18.41 -14.00
N ALA A 92 -7.96 18.33 -14.02
CA ALA A 92 -8.76 18.15 -15.23
C ALA A 92 -8.49 19.20 -16.33
N ASP A 93 -7.93 20.35 -15.97
CA ASP A 93 -7.64 21.50 -16.85
C ASP A 93 -6.16 21.60 -17.27
N MET A 94 -5.31 20.62 -16.94
CA MET A 94 -3.89 20.69 -17.35
C MET A 94 -3.70 20.40 -18.83
N ILE A 95 -2.94 21.28 -19.48
CA ILE A 95 -2.29 21.06 -20.78
C ILE A 95 -1.49 19.76 -20.70
N TYR A 96 -1.62 18.91 -21.72
CA TYR A 96 -0.94 17.62 -21.84
C TYR A 96 0.54 17.71 -21.41
N VAL A 97 0.88 16.97 -20.36
CA VAL A 97 2.27 16.79 -19.92
C VAL A 97 2.80 15.51 -20.54
N PRO A 98 3.86 15.56 -21.36
CA PRO A 98 4.40 14.39 -22.03
C PRO A 98 4.87 13.32 -21.03
N LYS A 99 4.10 12.23 -20.93
CA LYS A 99 4.44 11.07 -20.08
C LYS A 99 5.47 10.20 -20.80
N PRO A 100 6.55 9.77 -20.11
CA PRO A 100 7.52 8.86 -20.69
C PRO A 100 6.86 7.51 -21.01
N ALA A 101 7.03 7.04 -22.24
CA ALA A 101 6.69 5.68 -22.63
C ALA A 101 7.91 4.78 -22.43
N TYR A 102 7.68 3.57 -21.91
CA TYR A 102 8.73 2.61 -21.59
C TYR A 102 8.60 1.35 -22.44
N LYS A 103 9.74 0.71 -22.73
CA LYS A 103 9.82 -0.58 -23.42
C LYS A 103 10.76 -1.51 -22.65
N ILE A 104 10.38 -2.79 -22.60
CA ILE A 104 11.24 -3.85 -22.08
C ILE A 104 12.23 -4.25 -23.18
N VAL A 105 13.51 -4.21 -22.85
CA VAL A 105 14.60 -4.60 -23.75
C VAL A 105 15.53 -5.58 -23.05
N ARG A 106 16.30 -6.36 -23.82
CA ARG A 106 17.34 -7.23 -23.26
C ARG A 106 18.38 -6.41 -22.51
N TYR A 107 18.78 -6.88 -21.33
CA TYR A 107 19.70 -6.18 -20.45
C TYR A 107 21.12 -6.18 -21.02
N ASN A 108 21.61 -7.38 -21.36
CA ASN A 108 22.95 -7.69 -21.85
C ASN A 108 23.04 -7.68 -23.39
N ASN A 109 22.68 -6.55 -24.01
CA ASN A 109 22.71 -6.41 -25.47
C ASN A 109 23.42 -5.09 -25.86
N PRO A 110 24.61 -5.14 -26.47
CA PRO A 110 25.38 -6.35 -26.82
C PRO A 110 25.95 -7.10 -25.59
N PRO A 111 26.37 -8.37 -25.71
CA PRO A 111 26.91 -9.14 -24.59
C PRO A 111 28.13 -8.48 -23.91
N GLY A 112 28.16 -8.49 -22.58
CA GLY A 112 29.20 -7.87 -21.76
C GLY A 112 29.09 -6.35 -21.60
N SER A 113 28.15 -5.69 -22.29
CA SER A 113 27.98 -4.24 -22.26
C SER A 113 27.49 -3.62 -20.94
N PRO A 114 26.78 -4.33 -20.03
CA PRO A 114 26.25 -3.69 -18.83
C PRO A 114 27.35 -3.09 -17.95
N GLU A 115 27.23 -1.82 -17.59
CA GLU A 115 28.16 -1.12 -16.69
C GLU A 115 27.37 -0.17 -15.78
N ILE A 116 27.84 0.00 -14.54
CA ILE A 116 27.27 0.98 -13.62
C ILE A 116 27.73 2.38 -14.01
N THR A 117 26.77 3.24 -14.29
CA THR A 117 27.02 4.68 -14.48
C THR A 117 26.78 5.41 -13.16
N ILE A 118 27.83 6.02 -12.62
CA ILE A 118 27.73 6.85 -11.41
C ILE A 118 27.43 8.29 -11.82
N THR A 119 26.39 8.88 -11.24
CA THR A 119 25.98 10.26 -11.55
C THR A 119 26.71 11.27 -10.67
N LYS A 120 26.77 12.55 -11.09
CA LYS A 120 27.44 13.61 -10.29
C LYS A 120 26.86 13.76 -8.88
N THR A 121 25.56 13.51 -8.71
CA THR A 121 24.87 13.61 -7.41
C THR A 121 25.21 12.48 -6.44
N PHE A 122 25.92 11.44 -6.90
CA PHE A 122 26.35 10.32 -6.06
C PHE A 122 27.21 10.77 -4.89
N TYR A 123 28.18 11.66 -5.11
CA TYR A 123 29.09 12.12 -4.07
C TYR A 123 28.38 12.97 -3.00
N GLU A 124 27.32 13.67 -3.39
CA GLU A 124 26.49 14.45 -2.47
C GLU A 124 25.57 13.55 -1.65
N LYS A 125 24.85 12.63 -2.31
CA LYS A 125 23.89 11.72 -1.67
C LYS A 125 24.54 10.55 -0.94
N ARG A 126 25.81 10.29 -1.21
CA ARG A 126 26.62 9.17 -0.70
C ARG A 126 26.09 7.78 -1.01
N GLN A 127 25.00 7.69 -1.77
CA GLN A 127 24.37 6.44 -2.19
C GLN A 127 23.70 6.64 -3.54
N GLN A 128 23.81 5.63 -4.41
CA GLN A 128 23.07 5.55 -5.66
C GLN A 128 22.63 4.11 -5.92
N ASN A 129 21.34 3.91 -6.22
CA ASN A 129 20.85 2.65 -6.76
C ASN A 129 20.99 2.70 -8.29
N ALA A 130 21.72 1.76 -8.87
CA ALA A 130 21.87 1.69 -10.33
C ALA A 130 20.74 0.88 -10.97
N GLN A 131 20.65 0.93 -12.30
CA GLN A 131 19.66 0.18 -13.06
C GLN A 131 19.84 -1.34 -12.84
N GLY A 132 18.81 -1.96 -12.29
CA GLY A 132 18.77 -3.41 -12.08
C GLY A 132 18.42 -4.21 -13.34
N ILE A 133 18.61 -5.52 -13.22
CA ILE A 133 18.25 -6.55 -14.20
C ILE A 133 17.03 -7.34 -13.69
N VAL A 134 16.12 -7.67 -14.60
CA VAL A 134 14.93 -8.48 -14.31
C VAL A 134 15.15 -9.90 -14.80
N SER A 135 14.72 -10.87 -14.00
CA SER A 135 14.83 -12.29 -14.32
C SER A 135 14.00 -12.67 -15.56
N PRO A 136 14.34 -13.76 -16.26
CA PRO A 136 13.66 -14.15 -17.50
C PRO A 136 12.15 -14.45 -17.32
N ASP A 137 11.78 -14.91 -16.13
CA ASP A 137 10.42 -15.23 -15.69
C ASP A 137 9.67 -14.02 -15.07
N PHE A 138 10.31 -12.85 -14.98
CA PHE A 138 9.77 -11.63 -14.36
C PHE A 138 9.33 -11.82 -12.89
N THR A 139 9.95 -12.74 -12.15
CA THR A 139 9.68 -12.94 -10.72
C THR A 139 10.58 -12.11 -9.82
N LYS A 140 11.76 -11.69 -10.28
CA LYS A 140 12.76 -11.00 -9.47
C LYS A 140 13.40 -9.85 -10.24
N LEU A 141 13.70 -8.78 -9.51
CA LEU A 141 14.53 -7.67 -9.97
C LEU A 141 15.76 -7.59 -9.07
N VAL A 142 16.94 -7.65 -9.67
CA VAL A 142 18.22 -7.56 -8.96
C VAL A 142 18.88 -6.24 -9.31
N TYR A 143 19.24 -5.45 -8.30
CA TYR A 143 19.84 -4.14 -8.53
C TYR A 143 21.01 -3.86 -7.59
N PRO A 144 22.06 -3.17 -8.07
CA PRO A 144 23.18 -2.77 -7.24
C PRO A 144 22.89 -1.44 -6.52
N ALA A 145 23.20 -1.39 -5.24
CA ALA A 145 23.27 -0.19 -4.43
C ALA A 145 24.75 0.14 -4.20
N VAL A 146 25.19 1.29 -4.69
CA VAL A 146 26.56 1.78 -4.53
C VAL A 146 26.57 2.82 -3.41
N TYR A 147 27.56 2.73 -2.53
CA TYR A 147 27.78 3.63 -1.40
C TYR A 147 29.13 4.33 -1.55
N TYR A 148 29.17 5.60 -1.13
CA TYR A 148 30.38 6.40 -1.08
C TYR A 148 30.78 6.63 0.38
N TYR A 149 32.06 6.40 0.68
CA TYR A 149 32.67 6.63 1.98
C TYR A 149 33.61 7.85 1.88
N PRO A 150 33.18 9.04 2.34
CA PRO A 150 33.96 10.26 2.17
C PRO A 150 35.31 10.23 2.88
N ASN A 151 35.41 9.54 4.02
CA ASN A 151 36.63 9.49 4.83
C ASN A 151 37.80 8.85 4.08
N SER A 152 37.53 7.77 3.32
CA SER A 152 38.52 7.07 2.52
C SER A 152 38.45 7.46 1.03
N GLY A 153 37.45 8.24 0.62
CA GLY A 153 37.16 8.53 -0.79
C GLY A 153 36.80 7.27 -1.60
N SER A 154 36.33 6.21 -0.93
CA SER A 154 36.14 4.89 -1.53
C SER A 154 34.68 4.54 -1.77
N THR A 155 34.42 3.57 -2.63
CA THR A 155 33.08 3.03 -2.87
C THR A 155 32.96 1.57 -2.43
N ALA A 156 31.79 1.21 -1.92
CA ALA A 156 31.39 -0.19 -1.77
C ALA A 156 30.05 -0.41 -2.47
N CYS A 157 29.72 -1.66 -2.75
CA CYS A 157 28.49 -2.01 -3.44
C CYS A 157 27.85 -3.24 -2.79
N ASP A 158 26.53 -3.17 -2.62
CA ASP A 158 25.69 -4.29 -2.23
C ASP A 158 24.72 -4.60 -3.37
N LEU A 159 24.40 -5.89 -3.55
CA LEU A 159 23.45 -6.35 -4.55
C LEU A 159 22.18 -6.86 -3.88
N PHE A 160 21.04 -6.24 -4.18
CA PHE A 160 19.75 -6.55 -3.57
C PHE A 160 18.78 -7.17 -4.57
N VAL A 161 17.83 -7.93 -4.03
CA VAL A 161 16.73 -8.57 -4.78
C VAL A 161 15.40 -7.97 -4.34
N ILE A 162 14.54 -7.67 -5.29
CA ILE A 162 13.13 -7.32 -5.10
C ILE A 162 12.30 -8.42 -5.75
N ASN A 163 11.40 -9.03 -4.97
CA ASN A 163 10.42 -9.97 -5.52
C ASN A 163 9.32 -9.18 -6.22
N LEU A 164 9.02 -9.54 -7.46
CA LEU A 164 8.02 -8.87 -8.29
C LEU A 164 6.64 -9.52 -8.09
N GLU A 165 5.60 -8.70 -7.96
CA GLU A 165 4.23 -9.19 -7.77
C GLU A 165 3.72 -9.99 -8.98
N GLU A 166 3.03 -11.11 -8.75
CA GLU A 166 2.58 -11.98 -9.85
C GLU A 166 1.36 -11.44 -10.60
N ALA A 167 0.50 -10.67 -9.95
CA ALA A 167 -0.84 -10.29 -10.45
C ALA A 167 -0.84 -9.15 -11.50
N LYS A 168 0.29 -8.51 -11.77
CA LYS A 168 0.42 -7.35 -12.68
C LYS A 168 0.98 -7.73 -14.05
N SER A 169 0.83 -6.86 -15.04
CA SER A 169 1.53 -7.02 -16.33
C SER A 169 3.05 -6.94 -16.14
N ASN A 170 3.86 -7.59 -16.99
CA ASN A 170 5.32 -7.58 -16.85
C ASN A 170 5.93 -6.16 -16.81
N MET A 171 5.33 -5.20 -17.51
CA MET A 171 5.75 -3.80 -17.47
C MET A 171 5.44 -3.16 -16.11
N ASP A 172 4.21 -3.37 -15.62
CA ASP A 172 3.75 -2.80 -14.35
C ASP A 172 4.49 -3.41 -13.16
N LYS A 173 4.86 -4.70 -13.23
CA LYS A 173 5.72 -5.36 -12.24
C LYS A 173 7.02 -4.59 -12.04
N ILE A 174 7.68 -4.21 -13.14
CA ILE A 174 8.96 -3.50 -13.10
C ILE A 174 8.78 -2.04 -12.67
N LEU A 175 7.74 -1.36 -13.15
CA LEU A 175 7.47 0.05 -12.81
C LEU A 175 7.03 0.25 -11.37
N THR A 176 6.35 -0.73 -10.77
CA THR A 176 5.90 -0.68 -9.38
C THR A 176 6.92 -1.23 -8.39
N ALA A 177 8.02 -1.84 -8.89
CA ALA A 177 9.10 -2.34 -8.05
C ALA A 177 9.73 -1.20 -7.23
N ASN A 178 9.70 -1.35 -5.90
CA ASN A 178 10.21 -0.36 -4.97
C ASN A 178 11.27 -0.99 -4.05
N THR A 179 12.32 -0.24 -3.75
CA THR A 179 13.41 -0.67 -2.86
C THR A 179 12.97 -0.94 -1.43
N ILE A 180 11.76 -0.53 -1.04
CA ILE A 180 11.16 -0.89 0.26
C ILE A 180 10.84 -2.39 0.33
N HIS A 181 10.47 -3.01 -0.80
CA HIS A 181 10.16 -4.44 -0.91
C HIS A 181 11.39 -5.30 -1.22
N LYS A 182 12.60 -4.74 -1.07
CA LYS A 182 13.82 -5.52 -1.22
C LYS A 182 13.97 -6.52 -0.06
N LEU A 183 14.61 -7.65 -0.34
CA LEU A 183 15.09 -8.54 0.72
C LEU A 183 16.06 -7.78 1.62
N SER A 184 15.97 -8.00 2.93
CA SER A 184 16.76 -7.30 3.94
C SER A 184 18.26 -7.45 3.70
N ASP A 185 18.68 -8.68 3.40
CA ASP A 185 20.07 -9.03 3.24
C ASP A 185 20.47 -8.98 1.77
N PRO A 186 21.62 -8.36 1.45
CA PRO A 186 22.15 -8.39 0.10
C PRO A 186 22.61 -9.80 -0.27
N ILE A 187 22.40 -10.19 -1.53
CA ILE A 187 22.87 -11.48 -2.05
C ILE A 187 24.38 -11.49 -2.28
N LEU A 188 24.97 -10.31 -2.52
CA LEU A 188 26.40 -10.10 -2.67
C LEU A 188 26.77 -8.73 -2.09
N SER A 189 27.93 -8.66 -1.44
CA SER A 189 28.51 -7.42 -0.94
C SER A 189 29.99 -7.37 -1.29
N THR A 190 30.47 -6.20 -1.72
CA THR A 190 31.90 -5.97 -1.80
C THR A 190 32.50 -5.78 -0.42
N ASP A 191 33.81 -5.86 -0.34
CA ASP A 191 34.56 -5.45 0.84
C ASP A 191 34.27 -3.98 1.20
N LYS A 192 34.09 -3.72 2.50
CA LYS A 192 33.77 -2.42 3.11
C LYS A 192 34.91 -1.89 3.99
N THR A 193 36.06 -2.59 4.01
CA THR A 193 37.28 -2.10 4.66
C THR A 193 37.73 -0.78 4.05
N ASN A 194 38.24 0.11 4.92
CA ASN A 194 38.68 1.46 4.58
C ASN A 194 40.21 1.58 4.48
N ASP A 195 40.92 0.46 4.35
CA ASP A 195 42.37 0.41 4.47
C ASP A 195 43.08 1.09 3.28
N ASN A 196 42.39 1.18 2.13
CA ASN A 196 42.91 1.77 0.90
C ASN A 196 42.08 2.99 0.47
N TYR A 197 42.74 4.14 0.36
CA TYR A 197 42.12 5.39 -0.08
C TYR A 197 41.81 5.39 -1.59
N TYR A 198 40.71 6.04 -1.96
CA TYR A 198 40.23 6.23 -3.35
C TYR A 198 39.94 4.94 -4.11
N THR A 199 39.66 3.84 -3.39
CA THR A 199 39.32 2.56 -4.02
C THR A 199 37.88 2.55 -4.49
N PHE A 200 37.64 2.07 -5.70
CA PHE A 200 36.29 1.79 -6.16
C PHE A 200 36.07 0.28 -6.19
N ARG A 201 34.97 -0.14 -5.57
CA ARG A 201 34.47 -1.51 -5.59
C ARG A 201 33.02 -1.48 -6.06
N THR A 202 32.71 -2.18 -7.14
CA THR A 202 31.37 -2.19 -7.75
C THR A 202 30.95 -3.59 -8.17
N LEU A 203 29.67 -3.92 -7.99
CA LEU A 203 29.07 -5.17 -8.45
C LEU A 203 28.05 -4.86 -9.54
N THR A 204 28.32 -5.29 -10.77
CA THR A 204 27.41 -5.09 -11.90
C THR A 204 26.81 -6.42 -12.32
N PRO A 205 25.48 -6.61 -12.23
CA PRO A 205 24.82 -7.75 -12.86
C PRO A 205 25.11 -7.75 -14.35
N VAL A 206 25.41 -8.91 -14.92
CA VAL A 206 25.67 -9.09 -16.36
C VAL A 206 24.45 -9.72 -17.01
N ASP A 207 24.09 -10.94 -16.60
CA ASP A 207 22.92 -11.63 -17.13
C ASP A 207 22.44 -12.77 -16.22
N PHE A 208 21.23 -13.27 -16.45
CA PHE A 208 20.72 -14.50 -15.86
C PHE A 208 21.03 -15.73 -16.72
N SER A 209 21.09 -16.91 -16.10
CA SER A 209 21.00 -18.18 -16.81
C SER A 209 19.63 -18.32 -17.48
N ALA A 210 19.50 -19.22 -18.47
CA ALA A 210 18.28 -19.37 -19.26
C ALA A 210 17.05 -19.75 -18.43
N ASP A 211 17.26 -20.53 -17.37
CA ASP A 211 16.27 -20.95 -16.38
C ASP A 211 16.05 -19.94 -15.24
N GLY A 212 16.84 -18.86 -15.18
CA GLY A 212 16.76 -17.84 -14.14
C GLY A 212 17.27 -18.29 -12.76
N THR A 213 17.89 -19.48 -12.65
CA THR A 213 18.39 -20.01 -11.37
C THR A 213 19.73 -19.41 -10.95
N LYS A 214 20.52 -18.88 -11.89
CA LYS A 214 21.83 -18.28 -11.65
C LYS A 214 21.89 -16.85 -12.17
N LEU A 215 22.66 -16.01 -11.49
CA LEU A 215 22.99 -14.65 -11.90
C LEU A 215 24.51 -14.51 -12.06
N LEU A 216 24.94 -14.06 -13.23
CA LEU A 216 26.31 -13.64 -13.46
C LEU A 216 26.45 -12.17 -13.06
N VAL A 217 27.44 -11.89 -12.22
CA VAL A 217 27.79 -10.56 -11.71
C VAL A 217 29.28 -10.35 -11.97
N LYS A 218 29.69 -9.12 -12.27
CA LYS A 218 31.10 -8.73 -12.30
C LYS A 218 31.43 -7.82 -11.14
N GLU A 219 32.40 -8.23 -10.34
CA GLU A 219 33.03 -7.40 -9.33
C GLU A 219 34.21 -6.67 -9.97
N LYS A 220 34.19 -5.34 -9.94
CA LYS A 220 35.32 -4.51 -10.36
C LYS A 220 35.94 -3.84 -9.16
N ILE A 221 37.24 -4.02 -9.03
CA ILE A 221 38.07 -3.41 -8.00
C ILE A 221 39.16 -2.60 -8.69
N GLY A 222 39.38 -1.38 -8.20
CA GLY A 222 40.45 -0.53 -8.67
C GLY A 222 40.63 0.71 -7.83
N ASN A 223 41.43 1.63 -8.35
CA ASN A 223 41.65 2.93 -7.74
C ASN A 223 41.28 4.03 -8.71
N THR A 224 40.67 5.11 -8.21
CA THR A 224 40.26 6.25 -9.03
C THR A 224 41.44 6.88 -9.78
N LYS A 225 42.67 6.75 -9.27
CA LYS A 225 43.90 7.28 -9.90
C LYS A 225 44.66 6.25 -10.73
N ASP A 226 44.63 4.97 -10.36
CA ASP A 226 45.41 3.89 -11.00
C ASP A 226 44.57 2.99 -11.94
N GLY A 227 43.27 3.26 -12.04
CA GLY A 227 42.34 2.51 -12.88
C GLY A 227 41.94 1.16 -12.29
N ILE A 228 41.43 0.28 -13.16
CA ILE A 228 40.88 -1.04 -12.77
C ILE A 228 42.00 -2.02 -12.50
N TRP A 229 42.11 -2.52 -11.27
CA TRP A 229 43.08 -3.54 -10.89
C TRP A 229 42.63 -4.93 -11.34
N GLN A 230 41.35 -5.24 -11.13
CA GLN A 230 40.82 -6.56 -11.38
C GLN A 230 39.30 -6.50 -11.62
N THR A 231 38.86 -7.21 -12.65
CA THR A 231 37.48 -7.67 -12.81
C THR A 231 37.42 -9.16 -12.50
N THR A 232 36.51 -9.53 -11.60
CA THR A 232 36.24 -10.91 -11.17
C THR A 232 34.79 -11.27 -11.52
N PRO A 233 34.56 -12.27 -12.38
CA PRO A 233 33.23 -12.83 -12.59
C PRO A 233 32.79 -13.61 -11.33
N ILE A 234 31.53 -13.41 -10.94
CA ILE A 234 30.90 -14.08 -9.80
C ILE A 234 29.58 -14.65 -10.28
N VAL A 235 29.32 -15.92 -10.00
CA VAL A 235 28.01 -16.53 -10.22
C VAL A 235 27.32 -16.70 -8.89
N TYR A 236 26.11 -16.14 -8.77
CA TYR A 236 25.22 -16.37 -7.64
C TYR A 236 24.15 -17.39 -8.04
N ASP A 237 23.98 -18.44 -7.25
CA ASP A 237 22.95 -19.47 -7.45
C ASP A 237 21.80 -19.24 -6.47
N PHE A 238 20.61 -18.90 -7.00
CA PHE A 238 19.42 -18.65 -6.19
C PHE A 238 18.83 -19.92 -5.57
N THR A 239 19.16 -21.11 -6.09
CA THR A 239 18.65 -22.37 -5.54
C THR A 239 19.38 -22.78 -4.28
N THR A 240 20.71 -22.59 -4.26
CA THR A 240 21.57 -22.93 -3.13
C THR A 240 21.85 -21.74 -2.21
N GLY A 241 21.67 -20.51 -2.70
CA GLY A 241 22.02 -19.28 -1.99
C GLY A 241 23.53 -19.02 -1.92
N VAL A 242 24.32 -19.74 -2.72
CA VAL A 242 25.79 -19.69 -2.70
C VAL A 242 26.32 -18.85 -3.85
N SER A 243 27.44 -18.16 -3.62
CA SER A 243 28.18 -17.45 -4.65
C SER A 243 29.52 -18.11 -4.94
N TYR A 244 29.88 -18.16 -6.22
CA TYR A 244 31.13 -18.73 -6.72
C TYR A 244 31.92 -17.62 -7.41
N LYS A 245 33.09 -17.26 -6.87
CA LYS A 245 34.03 -16.35 -7.53
C LYS A 245 34.84 -17.16 -8.54
N LEU A 246 34.75 -16.82 -9.82
CA LEU A 246 35.42 -17.56 -10.89
C LEU A 246 36.85 -17.06 -11.05
N ILE A 247 37.68 -17.26 -10.03
CA ILE A 247 39.08 -16.79 -10.02
C ILE A 247 39.98 -17.65 -10.91
N GLU A 248 39.62 -18.92 -11.07
CA GLU A 248 40.38 -19.96 -11.77
C GLU A 248 40.54 -19.65 -13.26
N VAL A 249 39.64 -18.86 -13.84
CA VAL A 249 39.76 -18.43 -15.24
C VAL A 249 40.94 -17.50 -15.44
N ARG A 250 41.31 -16.71 -14.43
CA ARG A 250 42.49 -15.82 -14.49
C ARG A 250 43.78 -16.65 -14.49
N ASP A 251 43.85 -17.64 -13.61
CA ASP A 251 45.00 -18.53 -13.50
C ASP A 251 45.16 -19.36 -14.78
N ALA A 252 44.06 -19.85 -15.36
CA ALA A 252 44.09 -20.60 -16.63
C ALA A 252 44.61 -19.76 -17.81
N VAL A 253 44.20 -18.49 -17.91
CA VAL A 253 44.69 -17.57 -18.95
C VAL A 253 46.18 -17.31 -18.75
N ALA A 254 46.61 -16.97 -17.53
CA ALA A 254 48.01 -16.73 -17.21
C ALA A 254 48.90 -17.94 -17.52
N TYR A 255 48.49 -19.12 -17.06
CA TYR A 255 49.17 -20.38 -17.30
C TYR A 255 49.31 -20.66 -18.80
N TYR A 256 48.24 -20.53 -19.57
CA TYR A 256 48.28 -20.80 -21.00
C TYR A 256 49.27 -19.88 -21.73
N TRP A 257 49.26 -18.58 -21.45
CA TRP A 257 50.13 -17.60 -22.11
C TRP A 257 51.60 -17.79 -21.70
N LYS A 258 51.86 -18.16 -20.45
CA LYS A 258 53.20 -18.48 -19.97
C LYS A 258 53.75 -19.74 -20.66
N GLU A 259 53.02 -20.85 -20.61
CA GLU A 259 53.49 -22.14 -21.10
C GLU A 259 53.49 -22.26 -22.64
N ASN A 260 52.48 -21.72 -23.32
CA ASN A 260 52.31 -21.92 -24.77
C ASN A 260 52.85 -20.75 -25.61
N LYS A 261 53.00 -19.56 -25.02
CA LYS A 261 53.41 -18.34 -25.73
C LYS A 261 54.65 -17.67 -25.13
N GLY A 262 55.17 -18.17 -24.00
CA GLY A 262 56.32 -17.59 -23.32
C GLY A 262 56.09 -16.17 -22.80
N LEU A 263 54.82 -15.77 -22.61
CA LEU A 263 54.44 -14.44 -22.15
C LEU A 263 54.02 -14.51 -20.68
N ASP A 264 54.80 -13.86 -19.81
CA ASP A 264 54.36 -13.66 -18.43
C ASP A 264 53.37 -12.50 -18.35
N LEU A 265 52.15 -12.82 -17.91
CA LEU A 265 51.07 -11.85 -17.75
C LEU A 265 51.07 -11.16 -16.39
N GLU A 266 51.87 -11.62 -15.41
CA GLU A 266 51.97 -10.96 -14.10
C GLU A 266 52.57 -9.55 -14.23
N ASP A 267 53.53 -9.36 -15.13
CA ASP A 267 54.18 -8.08 -15.40
C ASP A 267 53.40 -7.18 -16.38
N LYS A 268 52.18 -7.58 -16.77
CA LYS A 268 51.37 -6.89 -17.79
C LYS A 268 50.05 -6.43 -17.19
N ARG A 269 49.53 -5.30 -17.69
CA ARG A 269 48.18 -4.85 -17.36
C ARG A 269 47.19 -5.57 -18.26
N TRP A 270 46.37 -6.44 -17.71
CA TRP A 270 45.33 -7.17 -18.42
C TRP A 270 44.13 -7.44 -17.51
N ASP A 271 42.98 -7.70 -18.11
CA ASP A 271 41.75 -7.94 -17.36
C ASP A 271 40.81 -8.91 -18.09
N ILE A 272 39.77 -9.34 -17.38
CA ILE A 272 38.78 -10.31 -17.84
C ILE A 272 37.41 -9.67 -17.89
N TYR A 273 36.74 -9.78 -19.02
CA TYR A 273 35.43 -9.22 -19.28
C TYR A 273 34.39 -10.34 -19.40
N PRO A 274 33.53 -10.56 -18.40
CA PRO A 274 32.45 -11.52 -18.52
C PRO A 274 31.42 -11.04 -19.55
N LEU A 275 31.15 -11.89 -20.53
CA LEU A 275 30.23 -11.60 -21.62
C LEU A 275 28.81 -12.08 -21.32
N GLY A 276 28.66 -13.21 -20.63
CA GLY A 276 27.37 -13.82 -20.32
C GLY A 276 27.48 -15.34 -20.15
N PHE A 277 26.34 -16.01 -20.02
CA PHE A 277 26.29 -17.47 -20.08
C PHE A 277 26.34 -17.95 -21.53
N ALA A 278 26.86 -19.17 -21.74
CA ALA A 278 26.81 -19.80 -23.05
C ALA A 278 25.37 -20.12 -23.45
N ALA A 279 25.02 -19.88 -24.71
CA ALA A 279 23.65 -20.05 -25.20
C ALA A 279 23.21 -21.53 -25.25
N ASP A 280 24.17 -22.44 -25.45
CA ASP A 280 23.98 -23.89 -25.53
C ASP A 280 24.00 -24.57 -24.16
N ASN A 281 24.73 -24.03 -23.19
CA ASN A 281 24.83 -24.61 -21.85
C ASN A 281 24.92 -23.52 -20.75
N PRO A 282 23.89 -23.38 -19.89
CA PRO A 282 23.83 -22.35 -18.86
C PRO A 282 24.80 -22.55 -17.70
N ASP A 283 25.51 -23.69 -17.63
CA ASP A 283 26.55 -23.92 -16.63
C ASP A 283 27.92 -23.36 -17.07
N TRP A 284 28.05 -22.88 -18.30
CA TRP A 284 29.28 -22.22 -18.77
C TRP A 284 29.11 -20.71 -18.83
N VAL A 285 30.08 -20.01 -18.25
CA VAL A 285 30.24 -18.56 -18.35
C VAL A 285 31.32 -18.26 -19.37
N ILE A 286 31.01 -17.38 -20.32
CA ILE A 286 31.95 -16.92 -21.35
C ILE A 286 32.58 -15.61 -20.88
N VAL A 287 33.90 -15.53 -20.95
CA VAL A 287 34.68 -14.34 -20.62
C VAL A 287 35.66 -14.02 -21.73
N ASN A 288 35.97 -12.75 -21.93
CA ASN A 288 37.00 -12.29 -22.85
C ASN A 288 38.18 -11.71 -22.08
N ALA A 289 39.37 -12.24 -22.28
CA ALA A 289 40.58 -11.74 -21.65
C ALA A 289 41.25 -10.71 -22.57
N VAL A 290 41.68 -9.57 -22.03
CA VAL A 290 42.23 -8.47 -22.83
C VAL A 290 43.43 -7.85 -22.12
N ALA A 291 44.52 -7.64 -22.85
CA ALA A 291 45.69 -6.90 -22.39
C ALA A 291 45.65 -5.43 -22.83
N TYR A 292 46.01 -4.53 -21.93
CA TYR A 292 46.12 -3.10 -22.22
C TYR A 292 47.58 -2.75 -22.51
N THR A 293 47.84 -2.32 -23.74
CA THR A 293 49.18 -2.02 -24.26
C THR A 293 49.45 -0.52 -24.35
N GLY A 294 48.56 0.33 -23.85
CA GLY A 294 48.58 1.79 -24.04
C GLY A 294 48.06 2.24 -25.42
N SER A 295 47.80 1.31 -26.33
CA SER A 295 47.15 1.54 -27.63
C SER A 295 45.85 0.72 -27.73
N THR A 296 45.55 0.13 -28.88
CA THR A 296 44.38 -0.77 -29.01
C THR A 296 44.58 -2.01 -28.14
N PRO A 297 43.63 -2.32 -27.24
CA PRO A 297 43.73 -3.51 -26.39
C PRO A 297 43.87 -4.79 -27.22
N VAL A 298 44.74 -5.70 -26.77
CA VAL A 298 45.02 -6.96 -27.45
C VAL A 298 44.17 -8.06 -26.84
N ASN A 299 43.43 -8.80 -27.67
CA ASN A 299 42.64 -9.93 -27.21
C ASN A 299 43.57 -11.09 -26.81
N LEU A 300 43.48 -11.53 -25.55
CA LEU A 300 44.18 -12.70 -25.01
C LEU A 300 43.39 -14.00 -25.19
N GLY A 301 42.21 -13.91 -25.79
CA GLY A 301 41.30 -15.00 -26.11
C GLY A 301 39.97 -14.88 -25.41
N THR A 302 38.98 -15.56 -25.96
CA THR A 302 37.69 -15.83 -25.34
C THR A 302 37.72 -17.21 -24.69
N TRP A 303 37.31 -17.25 -23.43
CA TRP A 303 37.43 -18.41 -22.55
C TRP A 303 36.05 -18.76 -21.98
N THR A 304 35.85 -20.03 -21.70
CA THR A 304 34.70 -20.52 -20.93
C THR A 304 35.17 -21.02 -19.58
N VAL A 305 34.42 -20.72 -18.54
CA VAL A 305 34.62 -21.24 -17.19
C VAL A 305 33.29 -21.79 -16.66
N SER A 306 33.33 -22.93 -15.99
CA SER A 306 32.14 -23.51 -15.37
C SER A 306 31.58 -22.54 -14.32
N SER A 307 30.26 -22.57 -14.08
CA SER A 307 29.58 -21.66 -13.16
C SER A 307 30.06 -21.76 -11.71
N LYS A 308 30.84 -22.80 -11.38
CA LYS A 308 31.45 -23.04 -10.07
C LYS A 308 32.97 -22.81 -10.03
N GLY A 309 33.60 -22.50 -11.16
CA GLY A 309 35.06 -22.27 -11.26
C GLY A 309 35.91 -23.53 -11.47
N GLU A 310 35.31 -24.72 -11.53
CA GLU A 310 36.01 -26.01 -11.58
C GLU A 310 36.81 -26.26 -12.86
N GLN A 311 36.32 -25.78 -14.00
CA GLN A 311 36.96 -25.99 -15.31
C GLN A 311 36.99 -24.71 -16.11
N SER A 312 38.14 -24.44 -16.75
CA SER A 312 38.37 -23.32 -17.66
C SER A 312 38.93 -23.82 -18.99
N ARG A 313 38.45 -23.29 -20.11
CA ARG A 313 38.85 -23.69 -21.47
C ARG A 313 38.95 -22.49 -22.38
N LEU A 314 39.98 -22.47 -23.23
CA LEU A 314 40.07 -21.52 -24.33
C LEU A 314 39.10 -21.92 -25.44
N VAL A 315 38.27 -20.98 -25.89
CA VAL A 315 37.34 -21.19 -27.00
C VAL A 315 37.97 -20.73 -28.31
N THR A 316 38.47 -19.50 -28.33
CA THR A 316 39.01 -18.89 -29.55
C THR A 316 39.90 -17.69 -29.23
N PHE A 317 40.82 -17.37 -30.13
CA PHE A 317 41.59 -16.11 -30.09
C PHE A 317 40.94 -14.98 -30.90
N THR A 318 40.00 -15.32 -31.78
CA THR A 318 39.31 -14.34 -32.61
C THR A 318 38.05 -13.85 -31.90
N ASN A 319 37.67 -12.58 -32.10
CA ASN A 319 36.37 -12.04 -31.68
C ASN A 319 35.19 -12.64 -32.50
N SER A 320 35.30 -13.89 -32.97
CA SER A 320 34.24 -14.61 -33.67
C SER A 320 33.01 -14.72 -32.78
N GLU A 321 31.82 -14.78 -33.39
CA GLU A 321 30.52 -14.79 -32.72
C GLU A 321 30.34 -16.03 -31.84
N VAL A 322 30.86 -15.99 -30.62
CA VAL A 322 30.49 -16.93 -29.57
C VAL A 322 29.05 -16.61 -29.19
N GLN A 323 28.19 -17.63 -29.24
CA GLN A 323 26.77 -17.49 -28.94
C GLN A 323 26.58 -17.32 -27.42
N ILE A 324 26.22 -16.10 -27.02
CA ILE A 324 26.02 -15.73 -25.62
C ILE A 324 24.54 -15.52 -25.38
N SER A 325 24.03 -16.09 -24.29
CA SER A 325 22.64 -15.89 -23.91
C SER A 325 22.38 -14.44 -23.49
N MET A 326 21.15 -13.97 -23.72
CA MET A 326 20.68 -12.64 -23.33
C MET A 326 19.32 -12.77 -22.65
N ASN A 327 19.30 -13.25 -21.42
CA ASN A 327 18.06 -13.72 -20.79
C ASN A 327 17.37 -12.62 -19.98
N GLY A 328 18.13 -11.78 -19.29
CA GLY A 328 17.62 -10.73 -18.44
C GLY A 328 17.12 -9.51 -19.20
N TYR A 329 16.26 -8.73 -18.53
CA TYR A 329 15.59 -7.58 -19.10
C TYR A 329 15.85 -6.28 -18.33
N LYS A 330 15.73 -5.13 -19.00
CA LYS A 330 15.63 -3.80 -18.41
C LYS A 330 14.51 -2.99 -19.06
N LEU A 331 14.14 -1.93 -18.35
CA LEU A 331 13.16 -0.96 -18.80
C LEU A 331 13.90 0.27 -19.35
N VAL A 332 13.60 0.65 -20.59
CA VAL A 332 14.19 1.83 -21.25
C VAL A 332 13.09 2.77 -21.71
N LYS A 333 13.33 4.08 -21.55
CA LYS A 333 12.44 5.12 -22.07
C LYS A 333 12.51 5.10 -23.61
N TYR A 334 11.39 4.75 -24.25
CA TYR A 334 11.29 4.58 -25.69
C TYR A 334 10.65 5.80 -26.39
N GLY A 335 9.96 6.66 -25.64
CA GLY A 335 9.36 7.86 -26.21
C GLY A 335 8.42 8.58 -25.25
N VAL A 336 7.39 9.17 -25.83
CA VAL A 336 6.36 9.95 -25.15
C VAL A 336 4.99 9.43 -25.57
N VAL A 337 4.08 9.22 -24.62
CA VAL A 337 2.74 8.68 -24.88
C VAL A 337 1.92 9.67 -25.67
N SER A 338 1.40 9.32 -26.86
CA SER A 338 0.64 10.25 -27.71
C SER A 338 -0.50 10.99 -26.95
N PRO A 339 -0.71 12.30 -27.20
CA PRO A 339 -1.77 13.09 -26.55
C PRO A 339 -3.18 12.48 -26.69
N SER A 340 -3.46 11.89 -27.86
CA SER A 340 -4.77 11.29 -28.18
C SER A 340 -5.19 10.13 -27.27
N ILE A 341 -4.23 9.38 -26.72
CA ILE A 341 -4.47 8.30 -25.75
C ILE A 341 -4.77 8.90 -24.37
N THR A 342 -4.06 9.99 -24.03
CA THR A 342 -4.18 10.68 -22.73
C THR A 342 -5.53 11.36 -22.58
N GLU A 343 -6.06 12.01 -23.63
CA GLU A 343 -7.39 12.65 -23.58
C GLU A 343 -8.52 11.66 -23.28
N LYS A 344 -8.45 10.45 -23.87
CA LYS A 344 -9.44 9.38 -23.62
C LYS A 344 -9.32 8.83 -22.20
N GLU A 345 -8.10 8.60 -21.73
CA GLU A 345 -7.84 8.16 -20.34
C GLU A 345 -8.28 9.23 -19.33
N GLU A 346 -8.05 10.51 -19.60
CA GLU A 346 -8.51 11.63 -18.77
C GLU A 346 -10.04 11.69 -18.69
N GLN A 347 -10.74 11.50 -19.81
CA GLN A 347 -12.21 11.45 -19.79
C GLN A 347 -12.73 10.27 -18.97
N GLN A 348 -12.07 9.12 -19.04
CA GLN A 348 -12.41 7.95 -18.22
C GLN A 348 -12.10 8.19 -16.74
N LEU A 349 -10.94 8.75 -16.39
CA LEU A 349 -10.58 9.11 -15.02
C LEU A 349 -11.55 10.13 -14.43
N LYS A 350 -11.91 11.19 -15.18
CA LYS A 350 -12.94 12.17 -14.76
C LYS A 350 -14.28 11.51 -14.49
N ARG A 351 -14.68 10.48 -15.26
CA ARG A 351 -15.91 9.72 -15.01
C ARG A 351 -15.78 8.89 -13.73
N ILE A 352 -14.69 8.14 -13.58
CA ILE A 352 -14.42 7.30 -12.40
C ILE A 352 -14.33 8.15 -11.13
N GLU A 353 -13.65 9.30 -11.14
CA GLU A 353 -13.58 10.21 -9.99
C GLU A 353 -14.93 10.82 -9.66
N LYS A 354 -15.70 11.26 -10.66
CA LYS A 354 -17.08 11.75 -10.45
C LYS A 354 -17.98 10.65 -9.88
N GLU A 355 -17.83 9.41 -10.32
CA GLU A 355 -18.58 8.27 -9.81
C GLU A 355 -18.17 7.91 -8.39
N LYS A 356 -16.86 7.81 -8.09
CA LYS A 356 -16.35 7.60 -6.73
C LYS A 356 -16.79 8.70 -5.77
N ALA A 357 -16.73 9.97 -6.19
CA ALA A 357 -17.20 11.09 -5.38
C ALA A 357 -18.73 11.04 -5.16
N LYS A 358 -19.50 10.62 -6.16
CA LYS A 358 -20.95 10.40 -6.03
C LYS A 358 -21.27 9.21 -5.10
N GLN A 359 -20.54 8.10 -5.23
CA GLN A 359 -20.67 6.93 -4.36
C GLN A 359 -20.33 7.27 -2.92
N LYS A 360 -19.16 7.88 -2.65
CA LYS A 360 -18.76 8.34 -1.32
C LYS A 360 -19.78 9.29 -0.71
N LYS A 361 -20.31 10.25 -1.48
CA LYS A 361 -21.41 11.14 -1.01
C LYS A 361 -22.71 10.38 -0.72
N LYS A 362 -23.02 9.31 -1.45
CA LYS A 362 -24.21 8.47 -1.21
C LYS A 362 -24.02 7.60 0.03
N GLU A 363 -22.87 6.95 0.17
CA GLU A 363 -22.47 6.16 1.34
C GLU A 363 -22.46 7.04 2.60
N ASP A 364 -21.82 8.20 2.54
CA ASP A 364 -21.78 9.15 3.64
C ASP A 364 -23.20 9.53 4.10
N LYS A 365 -24.09 9.84 3.16
CA LYS A 365 -25.50 10.16 3.43
C LYS A 365 -26.28 8.97 3.98
N ALA A 366 -26.04 7.77 3.49
CA ALA A 366 -26.70 6.55 3.96
C ALA A 366 -26.31 6.25 5.41
N GLU A 367 -25.04 6.36 5.74
CA GLU A 367 -24.52 6.16 7.08
C GLU A 367 -25.01 7.26 8.06
N VAL A 368 -25.10 8.53 7.62
CA VAL A 368 -25.71 9.60 8.46
C VAL A 368 -27.18 9.26 8.75
N LYS A 369 -27.92 8.82 7.72
CA LYS A 369 -29.33 8.43 7.88
C LYS A 369 -29.50 7.24 8.81
N ALA A 370 -28.62 6.24 8.72
CA ALA A 370 -28.64 5.08 9.61
C ALA A 370 -28.43 5.48 11.08
N LEU A 371 -27.45 6.35 11.36
CA LEU A 371 -27.21 6.91 12.69
C LEU A 371 -28.39 7.75 13.20
N GLU A 372 -29.04 8.53 12.33
CA GLU A 372 -30.22 9.31 12.72
C GLU A 372 -31.43 8.41 13.02
N GLN A 373 -31.60 7.32 12.26
CA GLN A 373 -32.65 6.34 12.48
C GLN A 373 -32.45 5.57 13.78
N SER A 374 -31.23 5.12 14.08
CA SER A 374 -30.92 4.43 15.34
C SER A 374 -31.13 5.34 16.55
N TYR A 375 -30.68 6.61 16.48
CA TYR A 375 -30.95 7.60 17.51
C TYR A 375 -32.45 7.85 17.72
N LYS A 376 -33.23 8.04 16.64
CA LYS A 376 -34.68 8.24 16.72
C LYS A 376 -35.40 7.03 17.31
N ALA A 377 -34.99 5.82 16.94
CA ALA A 377 -35.54 4.58 17.47
C ALA A 377 -35.31 4.48 18.99
N LYS A 378 -34.08 4.73 19.45
CA LYS A 378 -33.71 4.68 20.86
C LYS A 378 -34.39 5.76 21.71
N ILE A 379 -34.53 6.97 21.17
CA ILE A 379 -35.32 8.03 21.83
C ILE A 379 -36.80 7.64 21.94
N LYS A 380 -37.35 6.97 20.93
CA LYS A 380 -38.74 6.48 20.95
C LYS A 380 -38.92 5.39 22.00
N GLU A 381 -37.99 4.44 22.08
CA GLU A 381 -37.96 3.36 23.07
C GLU A 381 -37.90 3.91 24.50
N MET A 382 -36.95 4.79 24.80
CA MET A 382 -36.85 5.46 26.10
C MET A 382 -38.14 6.23 26.45
N ASN A 383 -38.79 6.87 25.47
CA ASN A 383 -40.06 7.57 25.69
C ASN A 383 -41.22 6.60 26.00
N SER A 384 -41.26 5.42 25.37
CA SER A 384 -42.26 4.41 25.70
C SER A 384 -42.03 3.84 27.09
N GLU A 385 -40.80 3.47 27.43
CA GLU A 385 -40.43 2.95 28.75
C GLU A 385 -40.78 3.94 29.86
N PHE A 386 -40.44 5.22 29.67
CA PHE A 386 -40.78 6.27 30.62
C PHE A 386 -42.30 6.41 30.82
N LYS A 387 -43.09 6.34 29.74
CA LYS A 387 -44.56 6.38 29.82
C LYS A 387 -45.14 5.16 30.53
N GLU A 388 -44.57 3.98 30.30
CA GLU A 388 -44.99 2.76 31.00
C GLU A 388 -44.63 2.82 32.48
N ALA A 389 -43.42 3.24 32.83
CA ALA A 389 -43.00 3.45 34.21
C ALA A 389 -43.88 4.48 34.93
N GLN A 390 -44.26 5.57 34.26
CA GLN A 390 -45.15 6.58 34.85
C GLN A 390 -46.58 6.05 35.06
N LYS A 391 -47.09 5.23 34.14
CA LYS A 391 -48.38 4.54 34.30
C LYS A 391 -48.34 3.54 35.46
N ASP A 392 -47.27 2.76 35.55
CA ASP A 392 -47.06 1.78 36.63
C ASP A 392 -46.96 2.47 37.99
N TYR A 393 -46.20 3.55 38.08
CA TYR A 393 -46.11 4.38 39.28
C TYR A 393 -47.47 4.94 39.71
N ASN A 394 -48.23 5.50 38.76
CA ASN A 394 -49.58 6.02 39.03
C ASN A 394 -50.54 4.91 39.51
N LEU A 395 -50.41 3.70 38.98
CA LEU A 395 -51.19 2.54 39.39
C LEU A 395 -50.84 2.12 40.83
N ARG A 396 -49.55 1.97 41.15
CA ARG A 396 -49.07 1.64 42.50
C ARG A 396 -49.54 2.66 43.54
N ARG A 397 -49.42 3.96 43.23
CA ARG A 397 -49.88 5.04 44.11
C ARG A 397 -51.40 5.00 44.34
N ARG A 398 -52.19 4.68 43.31
CA ARG A 398 -53.65 4.56 43.43
C ARG A 398 -54.05 3.40 44.36
N ILE A 399 -53.33 2.29 44.31
CA ILE A 399 -53.60 1.10 45.14
C ILE A 399 -53.12 1.30 46.58
N GLN A 400 -51.98 1.97 46.79
CA GLN A 400 -51.49 2.34 48.14
C GLN A 400 -52.43 3.27 48.91
N GLY A 401 -53.21 4.11 48.22
CA GLY A 401 -54.17 5.00 48.86
C GLY A 401 -55.47 4.33 49.33
N SER A 402 -55.72 3.04 49.01
CA SER A 402 -57.03 2.41 49.25
C SER A 402 -57.05 1.20 50.18
N THR A 403 -55.92 0.68 50.68
CA THR A 403 -55.90 -0.63 51.39
C THR A 403 -54.64 -0.86 52.26
N SER A 404 -54.66 -1.86 53.15
CA SER A 404 -53.56 -2.29 54.04
C SER A 404 -52.49 -3.14 53.30
N GLY A 405 -51.27 -3.23 53.88
CA GLY A 405 -49.99 -3.61 53.25
C GLY A 405 -49.96 -4.87 52.36
N ASP A 406 -50.53 -5.99 52.80
CA ASP A 406 -50.45 -7.27 52.07
C ASP A 406 -51.48 -7.40 50.93
N GLU A 407 -52.64 -6.76 51.07
CA GLU A 407 -53.69 -6.76 50.03
C GLU A 407 -53.33 -5.88 48.81
N ILE A 408 -52.48 -4.87 49.00
CA ILE A 408 -51.97 -3.99 47.92
C ILE A 408 -51.20 -4.80 46.88
N LEU A 409 -50.38 -5.75 47.34
CA LEU A 409 -49.46 -6.51 46.50
C LEU A 409 -50.21 -7.53 45.64
N ILE A 410 -51.29 -8.12 46.18
CA ILE A 410 -52.17 -9.05 45.48
C ILE A 410 -52.98 -8.31 44.40
N LYS A 411 -53.64 -7.20 44.75
CA LYS A 411 -54.41 -6.39 43.79
C LYS A 411 -53.54 -5.82 42.66
N TYR A 412 -52.32 -5.41 42.95
CA TYR A 412 -51.39 -4.94 41.91
C TYR A 412 -51.02 -6.06 40.92
N LYS A 413 -50.75 -7.28 41.41
CA LYS A 413 -50.43 -8.43 40.56
C LYS A 413 -51.61 -8.83 39.67
N GLU A 414 -52.83 -8.86 40.21
CA GLU A 414 -54.05 -9.18 39.46
C GLU A 414 -54.34 -8.18 38.34
N ILE A 415 -54.26 -6.87 38.63
CA ILE A 415 -54.48 -5.82 37.63
C ILE A 415 -53.40 -5.88 36.53
N LYS A 416 -52.15 -6.18 36.89
CA LYS A 416 -51.06 -6.29 35.92
C LYS A 416 -51.23 -7.51 35.02
N ALA A 417 -51.64 -8.66 35.58
CA ALA A 417 -51.94 -9.87 34.82
C ALA A 417 -53.11 -9.64 33.84
N GLU A 418 -54.16 -8.94 34.26
CA GLU A 418 -55.30 -8.62 33.38
C GLU A 418 -54.90 -7.64 32.25
N GLN A 419 -54.01 -6.68 32.54
CA GLN A 419 -53.45 -5.78 31.53
C GLN A 419 -52.53 -6.50 30.54
N GLU A 420 -51.73 -7.47 30.98
CA GLU A 420 -50.87 -8.29 30.12
C GLU A 420 -51.70 -9.19 29.20
N VAL A 421 -52.77 -9.82 29.70
CA VAL A 421 -53.73 -10.59 28.88
C VAL A 421 -54.43 -9.69 27.85
N LYS A 422 -54.84 -8.48 28.23
CA LYS A 422 -55.43 -7.50 27.30
C LYS A 422 -54.42 -7.02 26.25
N LYS A 423 -53.16 -6.79 26.62
CA LYS A 423 -52.07 -6.44 25.69
C LYS A 423 -51.79 -7.58 24.71
N GLN A 424 -51.73 -8.84 25.16
CA GLN A 424 -51.55 -10.01 24.30
C GLN A 424 -52.68 -10.14 23.27
N LYS A 425 -53.95 -10.03 23.71
CA LYS A 425 -55.10 -10.04 22.79
C LYS A 425 -55.07 -8.89 21.77
N GLN A 426 -54.58 -7.71 22.14
CA GLN A 426 -54.42 -6.60 21.21
C GLN A 426 -53.27 -6.82 20.22
N LEU A 427 -52.15 -7.37 20.68
CA LEU A 427 -50.99 -7.69 19.85
C LEU A 427 -51.35 -8.77 18.81
N GLU A 428 -52.08 -9.81 19.22
CA GLU A 428 -52.62 -10.83 18.31
C GLU A 428 -53.57 -10.23 17.26
N LYS A 429 -54.46 -9.32 17.67
CA LYS A 429 -55.32 -8.58 16.73
C LYS A 429 -54.52 -7.70 15.76
N GLN A 430 -53.41 -7.11 16.18
CA GLN A 430 -52.53 -6.34 15.30
C GLN A 430 -51.77 -7.24 14.32
N LYS A 431 -51.16 -8.33 14.80
CA LYS A 431 -50.51 -9.34 13.96
C LYS A 431 -51.47 -9.92 12.92
N ALA A 432 -52.71 -10.21 13.30
CA ALA A 432 -53.75 -10.68 12.37
C ALA A 432 -54.12 -9.63 11.30
N LYS A 433 -54.15 -8.34 11.66
CA LYS A 433 -54.38 -7.25 10.69
C LYS A 433 -53.19 -7.05 9.75
N GLU A 434 -51.97 -7.20 10.25
CA GLU A 434 -50.75 -7.05 9.47
C GLU A 434 -50.55 -8.21 8.50
N LEU A 435 -50.80 -9.45 8.93
CA LEU A 435 -50.88 -10.63 8.06
C LEU A 435 -51.89 -10.43 6.92
N LYS A 436 -53.09 -9.93 7.23
CA LYS A 436 -54.10 -9.60 6.19
C LYS A 436 -53.64 -8.51 5.22
N ARG A 437 -52.83 -7.54 5.67
CA ARG A 437 -52.25 -6.50 4.80
C ARG A 437 -51.16 -7.07 3.91
N LEU A 438 -50.25 -7.87 4.45
CA LEU A 438 -49.18 -8.57 3.73
C LEU A 438 -49.75 -9.50 2.66
N GLU A 439 -50.81 -10.23 2.98
CA GLU A 439 -51.50 -11.11 2.04
C GLU A 439 -52.20 -10.31 0.93
N LYS A 440 -52.79 -9.15 1.26
CA LYS A 440 -53.38 -8.24 0.27
C LYS A 440 -52.32 -7.57 -0.62
N GLN A 441 -51.12 -7.30 -0.11
CA GLN A 441 -49.98 -6.81 -0.89
C GLN A 441 -49.44 -7.89 -1.83
N ARG A 442 -49.22 -9.11 -1.34
CA ARG A 442 -48.83 -10.26 -2.18
C ARG A 442 -49.83 -10.53 -3.30
N ARG A 443 -51.15 -10.42 -3.03
CA ARG A 443 -52.20 -10.52 -4.06
C ARG A 443 -52.18 -9.38 -5.08
N LYS A 444 -51.70 -8.19 -4.70
CA LYS A 444 -51.54 -7.06 -5.63
C LYS A 444 -50.27 -7.20 -6.47
N GLU A 445 -49.15 -7.60 -5.87
CA GLU A 445 -47.89 -7.90 -6.58
C GLU A 445 -48.07 -9.07 -7.56
N ALA A 446 -48.76 -10.13 -7.16
CA ALA A 446 -49.10 -11.25 -8.05
C ALA A 446 -50.06 -10.87 -9.20
N LYS A 447 -50.88 -9.82 -9.03
CA LYS A 447 -51.71 -9.27 -10.12
C LYS A 447 -50.92 -8.35 -11.04
N GLN A 448 -49.94 -7.61 -10.53
CA GLN A 448 -49.05 -6.78 -11.35
C GLN A 448 -48.08 -7.65 -12.18
N ASN A 449 -47.53 -8.72 -11.61
CA ASN A 449 -46.66 -9.63 -12.37
C ASN A 449 -47.41 -10.38 -13.49
N LYS A 450 -48.72 -10.60 -13.38
CA LYS A 450 -49.56 -11.17 -14.45
C LYS A 450 -49.96 -10.19 -15.56
N GLN A 451 -49.61 -8.92 -15.44
CA GLN A 451 -49.85 -7.89 -16.47
C GLN A 451 -48.57 -7.51 -17.24
N THR A 452 -47.42 -8.08 -16.87
CA THR A 452 -46.10 -7.85 -17.48
C THR A 452 -45.53 -9.09 -18.18
N ASP A 453 -46.25 -10.21 -18.15
CA ASP A 453 -46.16 -11.30 -19.13
C ASP A 453 -47.31 -11.13 -20.14
#